data_AF-A0A1I2F5S4-F1
#
_entry.id   AF-A0A1I2F5S4-F1
#
_cell.length_a   1.000
_cell.length_b   1.000
_cell.length_c   1.000
_cell.angle_alpha   90.00
_cell.angle_beta   90.00
_cell.angle_gamma   90.00
#
_symmetry.space_group_name_H-M   'P 1'
#
loop_
_entity.id
_entity.type
_entity.pdbx_description
1 polymer ?
#
loop_
_entity_poly.entity_id
_entity_poly.type
_entity_poly.pdbx_seq_one_letter_code
_entity_poly.pdbx_strand_id
1 'polypeptide(L)' 'MEKHFIAYLQDVLISIHENIHEARERKNFADKAELDYIEGKLMAYNEVLAILRTSAKEFNIPREEIGL' A
#
# COMPACT_ATOMS: atom_id res chain seq x y z
N MET A 1 8.88 -17.91 13.47
CA MET A 1 9.24 -16.49 13.32
C MET A 1 8.87 -15.99 11.93
N GLU A 2 9.34 -16.64 10.87
CA GLU A 2 9.04 -16.32 9.47
C GLU A 2 7.53 -16.25 9.13
N LYS A 3 6.74 -17.27 9.50
CA LYS A 3 5.27 -17.27 9.24
C LYS A 3 4.51 -16.10 9.88
N HIS A 4 4.90 -15.69 11.10
CA HIS A 4 4.27 -14.55 11.76
C HIS A 4 4.69 -13.21 11.12
N PHE A 5 5.92 -13.14 10.63
CA PHE A 5 6.42 -11.98 9.91
C PHE A 5 5.74 -11.82 8.54
N ILE A 6 5.54 -12.92 7.81
CA ILE A 6 4.78 -12.92 6.55
C ILE A 6 3.34 -12.49 6.79
N ALA A 7 2.66 -13.06 7.79
CA ALA A 7 1.29 -12.66 8.14
C ALA A 7 1.21 -11.16 8.50
N TYR A 8 2.16 -10.65 9.28
CA TYR A 8 2.26 -9.22 9.58
C TYR A 8 2.42 -8.36 8.32
N LEU A 9 3.29 -8.75 7.38
CA LEU A 9 3.46 -8.03 6.13
C LEU A 9 2.18 -8.05 5.28
N GLN A 10 1.49 -9.19 5.23
CA GLN A 10 0.21 -9.32 4.54
C GLN A 10 -0.85 -8.39 5.17
N ASP A 11 -0.96 -8.34 6.49
CA ASP A 11 -1.89 -7.44 7.19
C ASP A 11 -1.59 -5.96 6.91
N VAL A 12 -0.31 -5.59 6.88
CA VAL A 12 0.13 -4.23 6.49
C VAL A 12 -0.27 -3.93 5.04
N LEU A 13 -0.05 -4.86 4.12
CA LEU A 13 -0.39 -4.68 2.71
C LEU A 13 -1.89 -4.58 2.49
N ILE A 14 -2.68 -5.43 3.15
CA ILE A 14 -4.15 -5.34 3.17
C ILE A 14 -4.58 -3.94 3.61
N SER A 15 -4.04 -3.46 4.74
CA SER A 15 -4.37 -2.13 5.28
C SER A 15 -4.02 -1.00 4.30
N ILE A 16 -2.88 -1.10 3.61
CA ILE A 16 -2.48 -0.11 2.59
C ILE A 16 -3.45 -0.14 1.40
N HIS A 17 -3.80 -1.34 0.91
CA HIS A 17 -4.73 -1.50 -0.20
C HIS A 17 -6.13 -0.98 0.12
N GLU A 18 -6.64 -1.25 1.31
CA GLU A 18 -7.91 -0.70 1.81
C GLU A 18 -7.87 0.83 1.88
N ASN A 19 -6.79 1.41 2.41
CA ASN A 19 -6.64 2.86 2.47
C ASN A 19 -6.54 3.51 1.08
N ILE A 20 -5.88 2.86 0.11
CA ILE A 20 -5.86 3.32 -1.29
C ILE A 20 -7.26 3.28 -1.88
N HIS A 21 -8.01 2.20 -1.64
CA HIS A 21 -9.36 2.04 -2.14
C HIS A 21 -10.28 3.13 -1.57
N GLU A 22 -10.31 3.32 -0.26
CA GLU A 22 -11.09 4.37 0.40
C GLU A 22 -10.71 5.77 -0.11
N ALA A 23 -9.41 6.07 -0.23
CA ALA A 23 -8.94 7.36 -0.74
C ALA A 23 -9.39 7.61 -2.19
N ARG A 24 -9.39 6.58 -3.04
CA ARG A 24 -9.91 6.67 -4.42
C ARG A 24 -11.41 6.92 -4.46
N GLU A 25 -12.18 6.28 -3.57
CA GLU A 25 -13.62 6.52 -3.49
C GLU A 25 -13.92 7.95 -3.03
N ARG A 26 -13.24 8.42 -1.99
CA ARG A 26 -13.40 9.77 -1.46
C ARG A 26 -13.03 10.85 -2.47
N LYS A 27 -12.02 10.60 -3.31
CA LYS A 27 -11.62 11.54 -4.38
C LYS A 27 -12.79 11.97 -5.27
N ASN A 28 -13.79 11.11 -5.48
CA ASN A 28 -14.93 11.42 -6.35
C ASN A 28 -15.90 12.47 -5.77
N PHE A 29 -15.85 12.71 -4.45
CA PHE A 29 -16.77 13.59 -3.74
C PHE A 29 -16.07 14.71 -2.96
N ALA A 30 -14.73 14.70 -2.95
CA ALA A 30 -13.90 15.64 -2.21
C ALA A 30 -13.96 17.07 -2.78
N ASP A 31 -13.90 18.06 -1.90
CA ASP A 31 -13.68 19.44 -2.31
C ASP A 31 -12.23 19.65 -2.77
N LYS A 32 -11.94 20.85 -3.33
CA LYS A 32 -10.62 21.13 -3.89
C LYS A 32 -9.48 21.08 -2.86
N ALA A 33 -9.73 21.45 -1.60
CA ALA A 33 -8.72 21.42 -0.56
C ALA A 33 -8.47 19.99 -0.06
N GLU A 34 -9.53 19.18 0.03
CA GLU A 34 -9.43 17.76 0.38
C GLU A 34 -8.79 16.94 -0.75
N LEU A 35 -8.97 17.33 -2.01
CA LEU A 35 -8.42 16.62 -3.17
C LEU A 35 -6.88 16.58 -3.16
N ASP A 36 -6.21 17.72 -2.89
CA ASP A 36 -4.75 17.78 -2.79
C ASP A 36 -4.22 16.85 -1.68
N TYR A 37 -4.91 16.79 -0.54
CA TYR A 37 -4.56 15.89 0.55
C TYR A 37 -4.74 14.41 0.16
N ILE A 38 -5.85 14.06 -0.49
CA ILE A 38 -6.12 12.71 -0.97
C ILE A 38 -5.07 12.29 -2.00
N GLU A 39 -4.70 13.16 -2.92
CA GLU A 39 -3.66 12.89 -3.92
C GLU A 39 -2.29 12.66 -3.26
N GLY A 40 -1.92 13.47 -2.28
CA GLY A 40 -0.73 13.25 -1.47
C GLY A 40 -0.75 11.90 -0.74
N LYS A 41 -1.88 11.54 -0.13
CA LYS A 41 -2.06 10.24 0.56
C LYS A 41 -1.92 9.06 -0.41
N LEU A 42 -2.54 9.16 -1.59
CA LEU A 42 -2.44 8.15 -2.65
C LEU A 42 -1.01 8.01 -3.18
N MET A 43 -0.31 9.12 -3.40
CA MET A 43 1.09 9.10 -3.83
C MET A 43 1.95 8.37 -2.79
N ALA A 44 1.82 8.71 -1.52
CA ALA A 44 2.60 8.09 -0.44
C ALA A 44 2.40 6.57 -0.35
N TYR A 45 1.15 6.09 -0.41
CA TYR A 45 0.90 4.64 -0.37
C TYR A 45 1.47 3.91 -1.59
N ASN A 46 1.34 4.49 -2.78
CA ASN A 46 1.91 3.87 -3.99
C ASN A 46 3.44 3.79 -3.93
N GLU A 47 4.10 4.80 -3.37
CA GLU A 47 5.55 4.75 -3.16
C GLU A 47 5.96 3.68 -2.15
N VAL A 48 5.23 3.52 -1.05
CA VAL A 48 5.48 2.42 -0.10
C VAL A 48 5.35 1.06 -0.80
N LEU A 49 4.31 0.85 -1.60
CA LEU A 49 4.16 -0.38 -2.38
C LEU A 49 5.29 -0.59 -3.40
N ALA A 50 5.74 0.48 -4.07
CA ALA A 50 6.86 0.42 -5.01
C ALA A 50 8.18 0.04 -4.31
N ILE A 51 8.44 0.60 -3.13
CA ILE A 51 9.60 0.25 -2.29
C ILE A 51 9.51 -1.22 -1.90
N LEU A 52 8.38 -1.68 -1.36
CA LEU A 52 8.21 -3.08 -0.94
C LEU A 52 8.42 -4.06 -2.11
N ARG A 53 7.93 -3.74 -3.31
CA ARG A 53 8.13 -4.55 -4.52
C ARG A 53 9.59 -4.58 -4.98
N THR A 54 10.29 -3.47 -4.84
CA THR A 54 11.70 -3.35 -5.20
C THR A 54 12.56 -4.14 -4.21
N SER A 55 12.32 -3.97 -2.90
CA SER A 55 12.99 -4.72 -1.85
C SER A 55 12.73 -6.23 -1.98
N ALA A 56 11.49 -6.65 -2.20
CA ALA A 56 11.18 -8.08 -2.40
C ALA A 56 11.97 -8.68 -3.57
N LYS A 57 12.12 -7.92 -4.67
CA LYS A 57 12.95 -8.33 -5.81
C LYS A 57 14.43 -8.42 -5.44
N GLU A 58 14.96 -7.42 -4.72
CA GLU A 58 16.37 -7.38 -4.30
C GLU A 58 16.75 -8.54 -3.37
N PHE A 59 15.86 -8.89 -2.45
CA PHE A 59 16.07 -9.97 -1.49
C PHE A 59 15.59 -11.35 -1.97
N ASN A 60 15.18 -11.48 -3.24
CA ASN A 60 14.61 -12.71 -3.83
C ASN A 60 13.44 -13.31 -3.03
N ILE A 61 12.61 -12.45 -2.44
CA ILE A 61 11.40 -12.86 -1.73
C ILE A 61 10.29 -13.08 -2.78
N PRO A 62 9.67 -14.26 -2.85
CA PRO A 62 8.54 -14.51 -3.74
C PRO A 62 7.39 -13.55 -3.40
N ARG A 63 6.98 -12.73 -4.37
CA ARG A 63 5.95 -11.69 -4.17
C ARG A 63 4.60 -12.29 -3.78
N GLU A 64 4.31 -13.47 -4.30
CA GLU A 64 3.10 -14.25 -4.02
C GLU A 64 2.99 -14.64 -2.54
N GLU A 65 4.12 -14.84 -1.86
CA GLU A 65 4.14 -15.22 -0.44
C GLU A 65 3.80 -14.04 0.48
N ILE A 66 4.07 -12.81 0.05
CA ILE A 66 3.82 -11.59 0.84
C ILE A 66 2.60 -10.80 0.36
N GLY A 67 2.03 -11.11 -0.81
CA GLY A 67 0.82 -10.47 -1.33
C GLY A 67 1.07 -9.16 -2.11
N LEU A 68 2.19 -9.07 -2.85
CA LEU A 68 2.62 -7.88 -3.62
C LEU A 68 2.44 -7.95 -5.13
#